data_AF-A0A3R6RQ17-F1
#
_entry.id   AF-A0A3R6RQ17-F1
#
_cell.length_a   1.000
_cell.length_b   1.000
_cell.length_c   1.000
_cell.angle_alpha   90.00
_cell.angle_beta   90.00
_cell.angle_gamma   90.00
#
_symmetry.space_group_name_H-M   'P 1'
#
loop_
_entity.id
_entity.type
_entity.pdbx_description
1 polymer ?
#
loop_
_entity_poly.entity_id
_entity_poly.type
_entity_poly.pdbx_seq_one_letter_code
_entity_poly.pdbx_strand_id
1 'polypeptide(L)'
;MSAEEILYNLFLNKMGNAPFNGKKLAEGVRGYVRDNGLNNACVGTDEKTCKMLVETYVEPIFRLSADYVRAYFENYDMIVELNAYSNEILELAVRTHNGENMKMDNDAIEGKLTSLARGLYKEPMLKSMVDMQVSEGLLDIAYINGKSDKMSMRLSRRVNVK
;
A
#
# COMPACT_ATOMS: atom_id res chain seq x y z
N MET A 1 -4.98 -25.58 7.36
CA MET A 1 -5.18 -24.59 6.29
C MET A 1 -4.27 -23.40 6.56
N SER A 2 -3.51 -22.93 5.59
CA SER A 2 -2.62 -21.76 5.74
C SER A 2 -3.40 -20.45 5.69
N ALA A 3 -2.79 -19.34 6.16
CA ALA A 3 -3.42 -18.02 6.05
C ALA A 3 -3.61 -17.61 4.58
N GLU A 4 -2.72 -18.05 3.69
CA GLU A 4 -2.81 -17.85 2.24
C GLU A 4 -4.05 -18.56 1.66
N GLU A 5 -4.26 -19.83 2.02
CA GLU A 5 -5.43 -20.60 1.58
C GLU A 5 -6.74 -19.98 2.09
N ILE A 6 -6.77 -19.55 3.36
CA ILE A 6 -7.94 -18.87 3.94
C ILE A 6 -8.24 -17.59 3.15
N LEU A 7 -7.25 -16.72 2.98
CA LEU A 7 -7.44 -15.45 2.30
C LEU A 7 -7.83 -15.62 0.83
N TYR A 8 -7.21 -16.58 0.13
CA TYR A 8 -7.56 -16.89 -1.25
C TYR A 8 -9.02 -17.35 -1.36
N ASN A 9 -9.48 -18.22 -0.46
CA ASN A 9 -10.87 -18.68 -0.42
C ASN A 9 -11.85 -17.54 -0.08
N LEU A 10 -11.51 -16.67 0.86
CA LEU A 10 -12.31 -15.48 1.16
C LEU A 10 -12.47 -14.60 -0.08
N PHE A 11 -11.38 -14.38 -0.83
CA PHE A 11 -11.41 -13.62 -2.06
C PHE A 11 -12.33 -14.27 -3.11
N LEU A 12 -12.20 -15.59 -3.34
CA LEU A 12 -13.08 -16.31 -4.27
C LEU A 12 -14.56 -16.16 -3.89
N ASN A 13 -14.88 -16.27 -2.60
CA ASN A 13 -16.25 -16.07 -2.10
C ASN A 13 -16.74 -14.63 -2.33
N LYS A 14 -15.86 -13.64 -2.18
CA LYS A 14 -16.18 -12.22 -2.40
C LYS A 14 -16.40 -11.89 -3.87
N MET A 15 -15.59 -12.47 -4.76
CA MET A 15 -15.64 -12.20 -6.20
C MET A 15 -16.72 -13.00 -6.94
N GLY A 16 -17.12 -14.16 -6.40
CA GLY A 16 -18.02 -15.07 -7.09
C GLY A 16 -17.47 -15.46 -8.46
N ASN A 17 -18.23 -15.15 -9.53
CA ASN A 17 -17.86 -15.47 -10.92
C ASN A 17 -17.18 -14.30 -11.66
N ALA A 18 -16.78 -13.24 -10.96
CA ALA A 18 -16.11 -12.10 -11.60
C ALA A 18 -14.76 -12.54 -12.21
N PRO A 19 -14.37 -12.01 -13.38
CA PRO A 19 -13.09 -12.34 -14.00
C PRO A 19 -11.92 -11.79 -13.19
N PHE A 20 -10.89 -12.62 -12.97
CA PHE A 20 -9.64 -12.23 -12.33
C PHE A 20 -8.46 -12.99 -12.94
N ASN A 21 -7.26 -12.44 -12.78
CA ASN A 21 -6.01 -13.09 -13.13
C ASN A 21 -5.53 -13.94 -11.95
N GLY A 22 -5.77 -15.25 -11.99
CA GLY A 22 -5.44 -16.16 -10.89
C GLY A 22 -3.97 -16.16 -10.48
N LYS A 23 -3.04 -15.94 -11.41
CA LYS A 23 -1.60 -15.86 -11.09
C LYS A 23 -1.29 -14.60 -10.29
N LYS A 24 -1.70 -13.42 -10.79
CA LYS A 24 -1.51 -12.14 -10.10
C LYS A 24 -2.19 -12.13 -8.73
N LEU A 25 -3.40 -12.69 -8.66
CA LEU A 25 -4.13 -12.83 -7.41
C LEU A 25 -3.35 -13.69 -6.40
N ALA A 26 -2.88 -14.87 -6.80
CA ALA A 26 -2.13 -15.75 -5.91
C ALA A 26 -0.80 -15.13 -5.46
N GLU A 27 -0.14 -14.36 -6.32
CA GLU A 27 1.05 -13.57 -5.95
C GLU A 27 0.70 -12.49 -4.92
N GLY A 28 -0.35 -11.71 -5.16
CA GLY A 28 -0.78 -10.65 -4.25
C GLY A 28 -1.29 -11.13 -2.90
N VAL A 29 -2.02 -12.25 -2.85
CA VAL A 29 -2.45 -12.89 -1.60
C VAL A 29 -1.24 -13.32 -0.76
N ARG A 30 -0.25 -13.96 -1.40
CA ARG A 30 1.01 -14.35 -0.73
C ARG A 30 1.77 -13.14 -0.21
N GLY A 31 1.87 -12.08 -1.02
CA GLY A 31 2.45 -10.82 -0.62
C GLY A 31 1.76 -10.23 0.62
N TYR A 32 0.43 -10.13 0.57
CA TYR A 32 -0.38 -9.59 1.67
C TYR A 32 -0.20 -10.38 2.97
N VAL A 33 -0.28 -11.71 2.90
CA VAL A 33 -0.09 -12.58 4.06
C VAL A 33 1.30 -12.42 4.67
N ARG A 34 2.33 -12.36 3.84
CA ARG A 34 3.72 -12.16 4.28
C ARG A 34 3.90 -10.82 4.96
N ASP A 35 3.51 -9.73 4.30
CA ASP A 35 3.79 -8.37 4.76
C ASP A 35 2.99 -8.01 6.02
N ASN A 36 1.84 -8.65 6.24
CA ASN A 36 1.04 -8.50 7.46
C ASN A 36 1.35 -9.58 8.52
N GLY A 37 2.32 -10.47 8.29
CA GLY A 37 2.73 -11.50 9.25
C GLY A 37 1.63 -12.50 9.60
N LEU A 38 0.64 -12.72 8.73
CA LEU A 38 -0.55 -13.53 9.05
C LEU A 38 -0.22 -15.01 9.26
N ASN A 39 0.76 -15.53 8.52
CA ASN A 39 1.25 -16.89 8.75
C ASN A 39 1.79 -17.05 10.18
N ASN A 40 2.54 -16.06 10.68
CA ASN A 40 3.07 -16.07 12.06
C ASN A 40 1.94 -15.93 13.08
N ALA A 41 0.95 -15.07 12.82
CA ALA A 41 -0.21 -14.90 13.68
C ALA A 41 -1.06 -16.18 13.83
N CYS A 42 -1.05 -17.05 12.82
CA CYS A 42 -1.76 -18.33 12.85
C CYS A 42 -0.97 -19.49 13.50
N VAL A 43 0.33 -19.33 13.80
CA VAL A 43 1.14 -20.40 14.40
C VAL A 43 0.58 -20.80 15.77
N GLY A 44 0.33 -22.10 15.96
CA GLY A 44 -0.16 -22.65 17.22
C GLY A 44 -1.63 -22.35 17.52
N THR A 45 -2.36 -21.74 16.59
CA THR A 45 -3.81 -21.50 16.69
C THR A 45 -4.59 -22.62 15.98
N ASP A 46 -5.82 -22.88 16.44
CA ASP A 46 -6.73 -23.76 15.72
C ASP A 46 -7.28 -23.09 14.45
N GLU A 47 -7.85 -23.90 13.54
CA GLU A 47 -8.32 -23.43 12.24
C GLU A 47 -9.39 -22.32 12.34
N LYS A 48 -10.31 -22.42 13.30
CA LYS A 48 -11.38 -21.43 13.49
C LYS A 48 -10.78 -20.10 13.93
N THR A 49 -9.82 -20.13 14.84
CA THR A 49 -9.12 -18.93 15.32
C THR A 49 -8.28 -18.30 14.20
N CYS A 50 -7.50 -19.08 13.45
CA CYS A 50 -6.74 -18.56 12.31
C CYS A 50 -7.64 -17.91 11.26
N LYS A 51 -8.79 -18.53 10.95
CA LYS A 51 -9.77 -17.95 10.02
C LYS A 51 -10.30 -16.60 10.50
N MET A 52 -10.70 -16.51 11.77
CA MET A 52 -11.18 -15.26 12.36
C MET A 52 -10.12 -14.15 12.32
N LEU A 53 -8.86 -14.49 12.58
CA LEU A 53 -7.74 -13.54 12.49
C LEU A 53 -7.56 -13.00 11.06
N VAL A 54 -7.49 -13.89 10.08
CA VAL A 54 -7.34 -13.50 8.66
C VAL A 54 -8.53 -12.64 8.19
N GLU A 55 -9.75 -13.04 8.55
CA GLU A 55 -10.97 -12.28 8.24
C GLU A 55 -10.92 -10.87 8.83
N THR A 56 -10.52 -10.75 10.11
CA THR A 56 -10.41 -9.45 10.79
C THR A 56 -9.37 -8.54 10.13
N TYR A 57 -8.21 -9.09 9.76
CA TYR A 57 -7.15 -8.32 9.12
C TYR A 57 -7.52 -7.81 7.73
N VAL A 58 -8.28 -8.60 6.97
CA VAL A 58 -8.63 -8.25 5.59
C VAL A 58 -9.95 -7.47 5.48
N GLU A 59 -10.76 -7.46 6.55
CA GLU A 59 -12.08 -6.85 6.59
C GLU A 59 -12.12 -5.42 6.02
N PRO A 60 -11.18 -4.50 6.35
CA PRO A 60 -11.24 -3.13 5.84
C PRO A 60 -11.21 -3.07 4.31
N ILE A 61 -10.41 -3.92 3.67
CA ILE A 61 -10.31 -4.00 2.21
C ILE A 61 -11.55 -4.69 1.65
N PHE A 62 -12.04 -5.74 2.30
CA PHE A 62 -13.18 -6.53 1.84
C PHE A 62 -14.53 -5.81 1.96
N ARG A 63 -14.60 -4.70 2.70
CA ARG A 63 -15.75 -3.78 2.70
C ARG A 63 -15.89 -2.99 1.39
N LEU A 64 -14.83 -2.93 0.58
CA LEU A 64 -14.86 -2.27 -0.72
C LEU A 64 -15.56 -3.14 -1.79
N SER A 65 -15.76 -2.55 -2.98
CA SER A 65 -16.35 -3.27 -4.11
C SER A 65 -15.46 -4.44 -4.54
N ALA A 66 -16.08 -5.48 -5.11
CA ALA A 66 -15.35 -6.63 -5.64
C ALA A 66 -14.26 -6.19 -6.66
N ASP A 67 -14.59 -5.24 -7.54
CA ASP A 67 -13.62 -4.71 -8.51
C ASP A 67 -12.41 -4.04 -7.85
N TYR A 68 -12.61 -3.33 -6.74
CA TYR A 68 -11.52 -2.73 -6.00
C TYR A 68 -10.68 -3.80 -5.31
N VAL A 69 -11.32 -4.78 -4.65
CA VAL A 69 -10.63 -5.89 -3.98
C VAL A 69 -9.77 -6.65 -4.99
N ARG A 70 -10.31 -6.97 -6.18
CA ARG A 70 -9.54 -7.56 -7.29
C ARG A 70 -8.35 -6.69 -7.67
N ALA A 71 -8.59 -5.43 -8.01
CA ALA A 71 -7.54 -4.54 -8.47
C ALA A 71 -6.43 -4.40 -7.43
N TYR A 72 -6.79 -4.33 -6.14
CA TYR A 72 -5.86 -4.26 -5.03
C TYR A 72 -4.96 -5.49 -4.95
N PHE A 73 -5.54 -6.70 -4.90
CA PHE A 73 -4.73 -7.92 -4.77
C PHE A 73 -3.93 -8.22 -6.05
N GLU A 74 -4.49 -8.01 -7.25
CA GLU A 74 -3.75 -8.26 -8.50
C GLU A 74 -2.58 -7.31 -8.75
N ASN A 75 -2.52 -6.19 -8.03
CA ASN A 75 -1.46 -5.19 -8.15
C ASN A 75 -0.75 -4.93 -6.81
N TYR A 76 -0.90 -5.85 -5.86
CA TYR A 76 -0.44 -5.68 -4.48
C TYR A 76 1.05 -5.32 -4.39
N ASP A 77 1.93 -6.02 -5.14
CA ASP A 77 3.37 -5.74 -5.13
C ASP A 77 3.70 -4.29 -5.54
N MET A 78 3.02 -3.77 -6.57
CA MET A 78 3.21 -2.38 -7.02
C MET A 78 2.67 -1.36 -6.00
N ILE A 79 1.58 -1.71 -5.30
CA ILE A 79 1.00 -0.88 -4.23
C ILE A 79 1.97 -0.83 -3.05
N VAL A 80 2.55 -1.96 -2.65
CA VAL A 80 3.57 -2.03 -1.59
C VAL A 80 4.81 -1.25 -1.99
N GLU A 81 5.28 -1.36 -3.23
CA GLU A 81 6.43 -0.60 -3.70
C GLU A 81 6.16 0.92 -3.68
N LEU A 82 4.96 1.36 -4.10
CA LEU A 82 4.56 2.76 -4.01
C LEU A 82 4.52 3.25 -2.56
N ASN A 83 3.93 2.46 -1.66
CA ASN A 83 3.86 2.76 -0.23
C ASN A 83 5.25 2.89 0.39
N ALA A 84 6.13 1.92 0.14
CA ALA A 84 7.50 1.91 0.65
C ALA A 84 8.25 3.16 0.19
N TYR A 85 8.19 3.45 -1.12
CA TYR A 85 8.86 4.61 -1.68
C TYR A 85 8.31 5.93 -1.15
N SER A 86 6.98 6.02 -1.00
CA SER A 86 6.33 7.18 -0.39
C SER A 86 6.71 7.37 1.10
N ASN A 87 6.97 6.29 1.83
CA ASN A 87 7.45 6.35 3.21
C ASN A 87 8.92 6.79 3.29
N GLU A 88 9.79 6.32 2.39
CA GLU A 88 11.18 6.77 2.32
C GLU A 88 11.25 8.30 2.10
N ILE A 89 10.42 8.84 1.21
CA ILE A 89 10.31 10.29 0.98
C ILE A 89 9.85 11.00 2.27
N LEU A 90 8.82 10.49 2.94
CA LEU A 90 8.31 11.08 4.18
C LEU A 90 9.39 11.09 5.29
N GLU A 91 10.18 10.04 5.41
CA GLU A 91 11.27 9.96 6.39
C GLU A 91 12.34 11.02 6.14
N LEU A 92 12.72 11.24 4.87
CA LEU A 92 13.62 12.32 4.51
C LEU A 92 13.02 13.69 4.82
N ALA A 93 11.73 13.89 4.58
CA ALA A 93 11.05 15.14 4.91
C ALA A 93 11.02 15.42 6.41
N VAL A 94 10.83 14.38 7.24
CA VAL A 94 10.95 14.49 8.71
C VAL A 94 12.37 14.89 9.12
N ARG A 95 13.40 14.30 8.51
CA ARG A 95 14.80 14.67 8.79
C ARG A 95 15.11 16.11 8.38
N THR A 96 14.61 16.57 7.23
CA THR A 96 14.69 17.97 6.82
C THR A 96 14.02 18.90 7.83
N HIS A 97 12.82 18.54 8.30
CA HIS A 97 12.13 19.31 9.34
C HIS A 97 12.94 19.41 10.64
N ASN A 98 13.65 18.34 11.01
CA ASN A 98 14.53 18.30 12.19
C ASN A 98 15.87 19.04 11.99
N GLY A 99 16.06 19.71 10.85
CA GLY A 99 17.25 20.53 10.57
C GLY A 99 18.38 19.80 9.86
N GLU A 100 18.19 18.55 9.44
CA GLU A 100 19.19 17.86 8.62
C GLU A 100 19.14 18.35 7.17
N ASN A 101 20.31 18.59 6.55
CA ASN A 101 20.38 19.03 5.16
C ASN A 101 20.22 17.84 4.20
N MET A 102 18.97 17.46 3.94
CA MET A 102 18.65 16.47 2.91
C MET A 102 18.55 17.14 1.54
N LYS A 103 19.01 16.43 0.50
CA LYS A 103 18.70 16.77 -0.89
C LYS A 103 18.27 15.53 -1.62
N MET A 104 17.30 15.71 -2.49
CA MET A 104 16.71 14.64 -3.27
C MET A 104 16.86 14.96 -4.76
N ASP A 105 17.38 13.99 -5.51
CA ASP A 105 17.47 14.09 -6.97
C ASP A 105 16.07 13.95 -7.58
N ASN A 106 15.51 15.08 -8.03
CA ASN A 106 14.13 15.13 -8.53
C ASN A 106 13.92 14.18 -9.72
N ASP A 107 14.91 14.01 -10.59
CA ASP A 107 14.73 13.27 -11.84
C ASP A 107 14.60 11.76 -11.58
N ALA A 108 15.42 11.22 -10.66
CA ALA A 108 15.33 9.83 -10.23
C ALA A 108 13.99 9.52 -9.53
N ILE A 109 13.50 10.48 -8.73
CA ILE A 109 12.30 10.30 -7.92
C ILE A 109 11.02 10.42 -8.75
N GLU A 110 10.94 11.46 -9.57
CA GLU A 110 9.85 11.63 -10.52
C GLU A 110 9.79 10.45 -11.48
N GLY A 111 10.93 9.94 -11.93
CA GLY A 111 11.00 8.73 -12.76
C GLY A 111 10.36 7.50 -12.10
N LYS A 112 10.72 7.19 -10.85
CA LYS A 112 10.20 6.01 -10.14
C LYS A 112 8.72 6.17 -9.76
N LEU A 113 8.31 7.31 -9.18
CA LEU A 113 6.91 7.58 -8.86
C LEU A 113 6.03 7.54 -10.10
N THR A 114 6.48 8.14 -11.21
CA THR A 114 5.75 8.14 -12.47
C THR A 114 5.60 6.73 -13.04
N SER A 115 6.64 5.90 -12.95
CA SER A 115 6.59 4.50 -13.41
C SER A 115 5.54 3.70 -12.64
N LEU A 116 5.57 3.78 -11.31
CA LEU A 116 4.62 3.09 -10.43
C LEU A 116 3.19 3.59 -10.66
N ALA A 117 3.01 4.91 -10.70
CA ALA A 117 1.70 5.52 -10.93
C ALA A 117 1.11 5.12 -12.30
N ARG A 118 1.92 5.15 -13.37
CA ARG A 118 1.48 4.70 -14.71
C ARG A 118 1.04 3.24 -14.73
N GLY A 119 1.70 2.37 -13.98
CA GLY A 119 1.29 0.98 -13.86
C GLY A 119 -0.06 0.83 -13.15
N LEU A 120 -0.23 1.52 -12.03
CA LEU A 120 -1.44 1.43 -11.20
C LEU A 120 -2.65 2.17 -11.80
N TYR A 121 -2.43 3.26 -12.55
CA TYR A 121 -3.52 3.98 -13.24
C TYR A 121 -4.21 3.18 -14.35
N LYS A 122 -3.64 2.04 -14.76
CA LYS A 122 -4.33 1.09 -15.65
C LYS A 122 -5.55 0.46 -14.98
N GLU A 123 -5.63 0.52 -13.65
CA GLU A 123 -6.75 0.05 -12.85
C GLU A 123 -7.54 1.26 -12.31
N PRO A 124 -8.68 1.63 -12.92
CA PRO A 124 -9.45 2.81 -12.52
C PRO A 124 -9.84 2.82 -11.05
N MET A 125 -10.06 1.63 -10.48
CA MET A 125 -10.43 1.44 -9.07
C MET A 125 -9.34 1.95 -8.11
N LEU A 126 -8.06 1.88 -8.50
CA LEU A 126 -6.94 2.28 -7.66
C LEU A 126 -6.60 3.77 -7.78
N LYS A 127 -7.18 4.48 -8.75
CA LYS A 127 -6.80 5.85 -9.10
C LYS A 127 -6.77 6.79 -7.90
N SER A 128 -7.84 6.83 -7.10
CA SER A 128 -7.92 7.74 -5.95
C SER A 128 -6.83 7.47 -4.90
N MET A 129 -6.48 6.20 -4.68
CA MET A 129 -5.40 5.83 -3.75
C MET A 129 -4.05 6.27 -4.29
N VAL A 130 -3.79 6.04 -5.58
CA VAL A 130 -2.54 6.43 -6.25
C VAL A 130 -2.39 7.96 -6.27
N ASP A 131 -3.44 8.69 -6.66
CA ASP A 131 -3.46 10.15 -6.71
C ASP A 131 -3.08 10.74 -5.34
N MET A 132 -3.65 10.20 -4.26
CA MET A 132 -3.36 10.64 -2.89
C MET A 132 -1.88 10.41 -2.53
N GLN A 133 -1.35 9.22 -2.77
CA GLN A 133 0.03 8.89 -2.40
C GLN A 133 1.08 9.66 -3.19
N VAL A 134 0.86 9.80 -4.50
CA VAL A 134 1.75 10.57 -5.38
C VAL A 134 1.70 12.05 -4.99
N SER A 135 0.50 12.60 -4.74
CA SER A 135 0.37 14.02 -4.36
C SER A 135 1.07 14.32 -3.03
N GLU A 136 0.89 13.50 -2.01
CA GLU A 136 1.59 13.67 -0.72
C GLU A 136 3.11 13.55 -0.90
N GLY A 137 3.58 12.57 -1.68
CA GLY A 137 5.01 12.40 -1.96
C GLY A 137 5.63 13.60 -2.69
N LEU A 138 4.93 14.17 -3.69
CA LEU A 138 5.39 15.36 -4.40
C LEU A 138 5.47 16.59 -3.50
N LEU A 139 4.53 16.76 -2.56
CA LEU A 139 4.59 17.82 -1.55
C LEU A 139 5.80 17.66 -0.64
N ASP A 140 6.06 16.45 -0.15
CA ASP A 140 7.22 16.15 0.70
C ASP A 140 8.55 16.40 -0.03
N ILE A 141 8.67 16.04 -1.31
CA ILE A 141 9.86 16.33 -2.14
C ILE A 141 10.05 17.84 -2.31
N ALA A 142 8.98 18.57 -2.61
CA ALA A 142 9.04 20.03 -2.75
C ALA A 142 9.51 20.70 -1.45
N TYR A 143 9.05 20.18 -0.30
CA TYR A 143 9.49 20.61 1.02
C TYR A 143 10.97 20.30 1.27
N ILE A 144 11.40 19.04 1.05
CA ILE A 144 12.81 18.62 1.23
C ILE A 144 13.77 19.51 0.45
N ASN A 145 13.43 19.82 -0.80
CA ASN A 145 14.28 20.61 -1.69
C ASN A 145 14.15 22.13 -1.50
N GLY A 146 13.39 22.60 -0.50
CA GLY A 146 13.20 24.02 -0.22
C GLY A 146 12.44 24.78 -1.30
N LYS A 147 11.71 24.07 -2.18
CA LYS A 147 10.86 24.67 -3.23
C LYS A 147 9.50 25.11 -2.70
N SER A 148 9.10 24.59 -1.54
CA SER A 148 7.82 24.88 -0.88
C SER A 148 8.00 24.80 0.64
N ASP A 149 7.32 25.68 1.38
CA ASP A 149 7.15 25.60 2.83
C ASP A 149 5.95 24.73 3.24
N LYS A 150 5.06 24.43 2.28
CA LYS A 150 3.91 23.55 2.49
C LYS A 150 4.36 22.12 2.74
N MET A 151 3.94 21.60 3.89
CA MET A 151 4.10 20.20 4.26
C MET A 151 2.92 19.38 3.75
N SER A 152 3.18 18.12 3.39
CA SER A 152 2.10 17.15 3.19
C SER A 152 1.25 17.00 4.46
N MET A 153 0.03 16.49 4.34
CA MET A 153 -0.80 16.24 5.53
C MET A 153 -0.16 15.19 6.42
N ARG A 154 0.48 14.18 5.82
CA ARG A 154 1.19 13.11 6.53
C ARG A 154 2.35 13.66 7.36
N LEU A 155 3.18 14.51 6.77
CA LEU A 155 4.27 15.18 7.47
C LEU A 155 3.73 16.06 8.60
N SER A 156 2.76 16.92 8.29
CA SER A 156 2.13 17.83 9.26
C SER A 156 1.60 17.09 10.49
N ARG A 157 0.90 15.96 10.30
CA ARG A 157 0.39 15.13 11.41
C ARG A 157 1.47 14.49 12.24
N ARG A 158 2.65 14.22 11.67
CA ARG A 158 3.75 13.55 12.36
C ARG A 158 4.61 14.52 13.17
N VAL A 159 4.78 15.76 12.69
CA VAL A 159 5.62 16.76 13.35
C VAL A 159 4.85 17.69 14.30
N ASN A 160 3.53 17.86 14.10
CA ASN A 160 2.68 18.67 14.99
C ASN A 160 2.15 17.92 16.21
N VAL A 161 2.58 16.68 16.46
CA VAL A 161 2.31 16.00 17.74
C VAL A 161 3.23 16.60 18.81
N LYS A 162 2.82 17.73 19.37
CA LYS A 162 3.37 18.32 20.61
C LYS A 162 2.23 18.58 21.59
#